data_AF-A0A3M1LBL9-F1
#
_entry.id   AF-A0A3M1LBL9-F1
#
_cell.length_a   1.000
_cell.length_b   1.000
_cell.length_c   1.000
_cell.angle_alpha   90.00
_cell.angle_beta   90.00
_cell.angle_gamma   90.00
#
_symmetry.space_group_name_H-M   'P 1'
#
loop_
_entity.id
_entity.type
_entity.pdbx_description
1 polymer ?
#
loop_
_entity_poly.entity_id
_entity_poly.type
_entity_poly.pdbx_seq_one_letter_code
_entity_poly.pdbx_strand_id
1 'polypeptide(L)'
;DLHAITVPHEPKVLAENTLKTAALYLACGIDLSYSHIFIQSHVSAHSELTWLLNCITPLNWLERMIQFKEKALKQGENVSVGLLDYPVLMAADILLYDADLVPVGEDQKQHIELTRDIAIRINDKFGKKKEPVLQLPQPLIRQEGARVMSLTDGTKKMSKSDPSELSRINLLDSPAEIQKKIKKCKTDPIRGLVFDDPQRPECNNLLTLYSLLSGKSKQEVATECRDMGWGEFKPLLTETIITALKPIQDKYAAIMTDKAYLESVLRQGREAAEVLANSTLKRVQSAFGFLAKI
;
A
#
# COMPACT_ATOMS: atom_id res chain seq x y z
N ASP A 1 11.07 0.62 -3.06
CA ASP A 1 12.14 0.87 -2.06
C ASP A 1 12.77 2.26 -2.25
N LEU A 2 12.85 2.79 -3.47
CA LEU A 2 13.23 4.19 -3.72
C LEU A 2 12.35 5.20 -2.95
N HIS A 3 11.04 4.98 -2.85
CA HIS A 3 10.16 5.82 -2.01
C HIS A 3 10.48 5.75 -0.51
N ALA A 4 11.06 4.65 -0.03
CA ALA A 4 11.28 4.46 1.40
C ALA A 4 12.37 5.37 1.96
N ILE A 5 13.32 5.80 1.10
CA ILE A 5 14.46 6.63 1.50
C ILE A 5 14.17 8.13 1.51
N THR A 6 12.94 8.55 1.20
CA THR A 6 12.51 9.97 1.31
C THR A 6 12.29 10.40 2.76
N VAL A 7 12.33 9.45 3.69
CA VAL A 7 12.29 9.64 5.14
C VAL A 7 13.49 8.93 5.78
N PRO A 8 13.85 9.25 7.04
CA PRO A 8 14.92 8.54 7.74
C PRO A 8 14.69 7.02 7.75
N HIS A 9 15.72 6.26 7.40
CA HIS A 9 15.67 4.79 7.33
C HIS A 9 16.97 4.19 7.85
N GLU A 10 16.90 2.94 8.30
CA GLU A 10 18.09 2.18 8.71
C GLU A 10 18.57 1.30 7.54
N PRO A 11 19.79 1.52 7.01
CA PRO A 11 20.30 0.76 5.87
C PRO A 11 20.31 -0.75 6.09
N LYS A 12 20.61 -1.17 7.32
CA LYS A 12 20.67 -2.60 7.71
C LYS A 12 19.31 -3.32 7.61
N VAL A 13 18.21 -2.58 7.70
CA VAL A 13 16.85 -3.16 7.78
C VAL A 13 16.09 -2.97 6.46
N LEU A 14 16.46 -2.01 5.61
CA LEU A 14 15.75 -1.74 4.35
C LEU A 14 15.73 -2.97 3.43
N ALA A 15 16.89 -3.57 3.18
CA ALA A 15 17.00 -4.75 2.31
C ALA A 15 16.20 -5.94 2.87
N GLU A 16 16.28 -6.15 4.19
CA GLU A 16 15.52 -7.21 4.85
C GLU A 16 14.01 -6.96 4.73
N ASN A 17 13.54 -5.73 4.98
CA ASN A 17 12.13 -5.34 4.85
C ASN A 17 11.60 -5.48 3.42
N THR A 18 12.43 -5.23 2.40
CA THR A 18 12.08 -5.45 1.01
C THR A 18 11.77 -6.93 0.75
N LEU A 19 12.64 -7.85 1.21
CA LEU A 19 12.43 -9.29 1.08
C LEU A 19 11.21 -9.76 1.89
N LYS A 20 11.08 -9.30 3.15
CA LYS A 20 9.92 -9.60 4.01
C LYS A 20 8.62 -9.16 3.35
N THR A 21 8.60 -7.99 2.73
CA THR A 21 7.41 -7.47 2.04
C THR A 21 7.04 -8.34 0.85
N ALA A 22 8.01 -8.71 0.00
CA ALA A 22 7.77 -9.60 -1.14
C ALA A 22 7.26 -10.98 -0.70
N ALA A 23 7.87 -11.58 0.32
CA ALA A 23 7.42 -12.85 0.89
C ALA A 23 6.01 -12.76 1.46
N LEU A 24 5.66 -11.65 2.11
CA LEU A 24 4.33 -11.43 2.66
C LEU A 24 3.26 -11.30 1.57
N TYR A 25 3.55 -10.61 0.46
CA TYR A 25 2.66 -10.55 -0.70
C TYR A 25 2.35 -11.95 -1.27
N LEU A 26 3.39 -12.78 -1.43
CA LEU A 26 3.25 -14.16 -1.86
C LEU A 26 2.45 -15.00 -0.86
N ALA A 27 2.72 -14.85 0.44
CA ALA A 27 2.01 -15.56 1.50
C ALA A 27 0.51 -15.21 1.57
N CYS A 28 0.17 -13.94 1.26
CA CYS A 28 -1.21 -13.46 1.13
C CYS A 28 -1.92 -13.94 -0.15
N GLY A 29 -1.20 -14.61 -1.06
CA GLY A 29 -1.80 -15.27 -2.22
C GLY A 29 -1.75 -14.48 -3.52
N ILE A 30 -0.77 -13.58 -3.71
CA ILE A 30 -0.50 -13.08 -5.08
C ILE A 30 -0.16 -14.27 -5.99
N ASP A 31 -0.93 -14.42 -7.05
CA ASP A 31 -0.74 -15.44 -8.07
C ASP A 31 0.20 -14.93 -9.17
N LEU A 32 1.36 -15.58 -9.26
CA LEU A 32 2.42 -15.25 -10.22
C LEU A 32 2.10 -15.64 -11.67
N SER A 33 1.03 -16.41 -11.90
CA SER A 33 0.55 -16.67 -13.26
C SER A 33 -0.14 -15.46 -13.90
N TYR A 34 -0.61 -14.52 -13.07
CA TYR A 34 -1.26 -13.27 -13.52
C TYR A 34 -0.48 -12.01 -13.14
N SER A 35 0.48 -12.10 -12.21
CA SER A 35 1.12 -10.95 -11.57
C SER A 35 2.63 -11.05 -11.57
N HIS A 36 3.30 -9.90 -11.65
CA HIS A 36 4.74 -9.79 -11.47
C HIS A 36 5.03 -9.04 -10.16
N ILE A 37 5.92 -9.61 -9.33
CA ILE A 37 6.43 -8.96 -8.12
C ILE A 37 7.90 -8.62 -8.37
N PHE A 38 8.26 -7.35 -8.23
CA PHE A 38 9.62 -6.90 -8.44
C PHE A 38 9.99 -5.78 -7.45
N ILE A 39 11.29 -5.51 -7.35
CA ILE A 39 11.84 -4.44 -6.52
C ILE A 39 12.06 -3.21 -7.41
N GLN A 40 11.46 -2.09 -7.03
CA GLN A 40 11.50 -0.84 -7.80
C GLN A 40 12.93 -0.40 -8.17
N SER A 41 13.87 -0.40 -7.22
CA SER A 41 15.27 -0.03 -7.48
C SER A 41 16.02 -0.95 -8.45
N HIS A 42 15.52 -2.16 -8.70
CA HIS A 42 16.12 -3.10 -9.65
C HIS A 42 15.76 -2.80 -11.10
N VAL A 43 14.86 -1.84 -11.36
CA VAL A 43 14.45 -1.44 -12.70
C VAL A 43 14.82 0.04 -12.89
N SER A 44 15.97 0.30 -13.51
CA SER A 44 16.54 1.66 -13.60
C SER A 44 15.66 2.68 -14.34
N ALA A 45 14.76 2.19 -15.20
CA ALA A 45 13.82 3.02 -15.96
C ALA A 45 12.93 3.89 -15.06
N HIS A 46 12.66 3.48 -13.82
CA HIS A 46 11.92 4.28 -12.84
C HIS A 46 12.61 5.62 -12.58
N SER A 47 13.88 5.58 -12.19
CA SER A 47 14.67 6.78 -11.92
C SER A 47 14.89 7.61 -13.18
N GLU A 48 15.14 6.96 -14.32
CA GLU A 48 15.39 7.64 -15.59
C GLU A 48 14.14 8.37 -16.09
N LEU A 49 12.96 7.71 -16.07
CA LEU A 49 11.71 8.38 -16.45
C LEU A 49 11.38 9.51 -15.47
N THR A 50 11.58 9.32 -14.16
CA THR A 50 11.36 10.37 -13.15
C THR A 50 12.08 11.66 -13.52
N TRP A 51 13.35 11.57 -13.93
CA TRP A 51 14.10 12.75 -14.39
C TRP A 51 13.44 13.45 -15.58
N LEU A 52 12.97 12.69 -16.57
CA LEU A 52 12.28 13.26 -17.74
C LEU A 52 10.95 13.92 -17.36
N LEU A 53 10.20 13.31 -16.44
CA LEU A 53 8.95 13.88 -15.94
C LEU A 53 9.19 15.15 -15.12
N ASN A 54 10.28 15.23 -14.35
CA ASN A 54 10.66 16.42 -13.60
C ASN A 54 10.87 17.63 -14.52
N CYS A 55 11.43 17.43 -15.72
CA CYS A 55 11.62 18.50 -16.70
C CYS A 55 10.30 19.07 -17.26
N ILE A 56 9.17 18.37 -17.08
CA ILE A 56 7.86 18.78 -17.59
C ILE A 56 6.92 19.25 -16.46
N THR A 57 7.17 18.80 -15.23
CA THR A 57 6.34 19.03 -14.05
C THR A 57 6.65 20.40 -13.42
N PRO A 58 5.68 21.33 -13.39
CA PRO A 58 5.86 22.61 -12.70
C PRO A 58 6.08 22.42 -11.19
N LEU A 59 7.06 23.13 -10.62
CA LEU A 59 7.39 23.06 -9.19
C LEU A 59 6.17 23.33 -8.29
N ASN A 60 5.33 24.30 -8.65
CA ASN A 60 4.15 24.67 -7.88
C ASN A 60 3.07 23.58 -7.82
N TRP A 61 3.10 22.56 -8.70
CA TRP A 61 2.22 21.40 -8.60
C TRP A 61 2.62 20.53 -7.41
N LEU A 62 3.93 20.37 -7.17
CA LEU A 62 4.49 19.59 -6.08
C LEU A 62 4.31 20.30 -4.74
N GLU A 63 4.59 21.60 -4.68
CA GLU A 63 4.43 22.42 -3.46
C GLU A 63 2.99 22.49 -2.94
N ARG A 64 2.00 22.23 -3.82
CA ARG A 64 0.57 22.22 -3.48
C ARG A 64 0.08 20.87 -2.96
N MET A 65 0.88 19.81 -3.03
CA MET A 65 0.49 18.48 -2.55
C MET A 65 0.26 18.50 -1.04
N ILE A 66 -0.90 18.00 -0.60
CA ILE A 66 -1.29 17.99 0.82
C ILE A 66 -0.31 17.14 1.62
N GLN A 67 0.04 15.96 1.10
CA GLN A 67 1.00 15.03 1.71
C GLN A 67 2.38 15.66 1.87
N PHE A 68 2.84 16.47 0.90
CA PHE A 68 4.11 17.18 1.03
C PHE A 68 4.03 18.20 2.17
N LYS A 69 3.01 19.06 2.19
CA LYS A 69 2.84 20.08 3.25
C LYS A 69 2.80 19.47 4.65
N GLU A 70 2.02 18.40 4.84
CA GLU A 70 1.88 17.74 6.14
C GLU A 70 3.19 17.06 6.60
N LYS A 71 3.89 16.37 5.70
CA LYS A 71 5.16 15.72 6.02
C LYS A 71 6.29 16.74 6.20
N ALA A 72 6.30 17.82 5.42
CA ALA A 72 7.27 18.89 5.53
C ALA A 72 7.19 19.60 6.88
N LEU A 73 5.98 19.93 7.34
CA LEU A 73 5.76 20.49 8.67
C LEU A 73 6.31 19.58 9.80
N LYS A 74 6.18 18.26 9.65
CA LYS A 74 6.71 17.29 10.64
C LYS A 74 8.24 17.17 10.61
N GLN A 75 8.87 17.31 9.43
CA GLN A 75 10.32 17.18 9.28
C GLN A 75 11.09 18.49 9.55
N GLY A 76 10.41 19.65 9.49
CA GLY A 76 11.03 20.96 9.76
C GLY A 76 12.10 21.32 8.72
N GLU A 77 13.30 21.66 9.16
CA GLU A 77 14.39 22.09 8.27
C GLU A 77 15.02 20.94 7.46
N ASN A 78 14.73 19.68 7.81
CA ASN A 78 15.34 18.50 7.17
C ASN A 78 14.52 17.96 5.99
N VAL A 79 13.64 18.78 5.40
CA VAL A 79 12.80 18.37 4.27
C VAL A 79 13.66 18.13 3.05
N SER A 80 13.74 16.87 2.63
CA SER A 80 14.52 16.47 1.46
C SER A 80 13.80 16.82 0.15
N VAL A 81 14.58 17.04 -0.91
CA VAL A 81 14.03 17.14 -2.29
C VAL A 81 13.27 15.87 -2.66
N GLY A 82 13.72 14.70 -2.21
CA GLY A 82 13.00 13.45 -2.45
C GLY A 82 11.58 13.44 -1.85
N LEU A 83 11.35 14.09 -0.71
CA LEU A 83 10.00 14.22 -0.14
C LEU A 83 9.09 15.16 -0.95
N LEU A 84 9.65 16.13 -1.65
CA LEU A 84 8.91 16.97 -2.60
C LEU A 84 8.63 16.22 -3.91
N ASP A 85 9.61 15.46 -4.39
CA ASP A 85 9.66 14.90 -5.75
C ASP A 85 9.07 13.48 -5.88
N TYR A 86 8.87 12.76 -4.77
CA TYR A 86 8.32 11.41 -4.82
C TYR A 86 6.98 11.27 -5.58
N PRO A 87 6.08 12.28 -5.65
CA PRO A 87 4.89 12.17 -6.49
C PRO A 87 5.21 12.03 -7.98
N VAL A 88 6.34 12.59 -8.46
CA VAL A 88 6.79 12.40 -9.84
C VAL A 88 7.41 11.01 -10.03
N LEU A 89 8.14 10.51 -9.05
CA LEU A 89 8.60 9.12 -9.05
C LEU A 89 7.40 8.14 -9.08
N MET A 90 6.34 8.43 -8.33
CA MET A 90 5.10 7.64 -8.37
C MET A 90 4.43 7.72 -9.75
N ALA A 91 4.43 8.88 -10.41
CA ALA A 91 3.95 8.99 -11.78
C ALA A 91 4.78 8.13 -12.74
N ALA A 92 6.11 8.13 -12.62
CA ALA A 92 6.98 7.25 -13.39
C ALA A 92 6.69 5.77 -13.14
N ASP A 93 6.49 5.39 -11.87
CA ASP A 93 6.15 4.01 -11.47
C ASP A 93 4.89 3.49 -12.17
N ILE A 94 3.92 4.36 -12.43
CA ILE A 94 2.65 4.00 -13.07
C ILE A 94 2.80 4.02 -14.60
N LEU A 95 3.36 5.10 -15.13
CA LEU A 95 3.38 5.38 -16.56
C LEU A 95 4.31 4.44 -17.33
N LEU A 96 5.38 3.92 -16.72
CA LEU A 96 6.28 2.95 -17.37
C LEU A 96 5.57 1.70 -17.89
N TYR A 97 4.48 1.31 -17.25
CA TYR A 97 3.77 0.06 -17.54
C TYR A 97 2.47 0.27 -18.31
N ASP A 98 2.19 1.49 -18.79
CA ASP A 98 0.93 1.84 -19.46
C ASP A 98 -0.30 1.36 -18.67
N ALA A 99 -0.27 1.51 -17.34
CA ALA A 99 -1.29 0.95 -16.46
C ALA A 99 -2.67 1.57 -16.72
N ASP A 100 -3.67 0.73 -17.01
CA ASP A 100 -5.06 1.18 -17.18
C ASP A 100 -5.68 1.62 -15.85
N LEU A 101 -5.42 0.85 -14.79
CA LEU A 101 -6.04 0.95 -13.48
C LEU A 101 -5.00 0.93 -12.37
N VAL A 102 -5.07 1.90 -11.46
CA VAL A 102 -4.18 1.98 -10.30
C VAL A 102 -4.99 1.92 -9.01
N PRO A 103 -4.86 0.85 -8.20
CA PRO A 103 -5.53 0.77 -6.91
C PRO A 103 -4.92 1.78 -5.95
N VAL A 104 -5.74 2.70 -5.44
CA VAL A 104 -5.30 3.75 -4.52
C VAL A 104 -6.29 3.94 -3.38
N GLY A 105 -5.78 4.30 -2.21
CA GLY A 105 -6.59 4.84 -1.12
C GLY A 105 -7.09 6.25 -1.45
N GLU A 106 -8.14 6.69 -0.76
CA GLU A 106 -8.68 8.06 -0.92
C GLU A 106 -7.59 9.13 -0.72
N ASP A 107 -6.63 8.88 0.18
CA ASP A 107 -5.51 9.75 0.51
C ASP A 107 -4.45 9.91 -0.60
N GLN A 108 -4.46 9.01 -1.60
CA GLN A 108 -3.52 9.00 -2.72
C GLN A 108 -4.13 9.50 -4.04
N LYS A 109 -5.41 9.93 -4.02
CA LYS A 109 -6.11 10.43 -5.22
C LYS A 109 -5.36 11.60 -5.88
N GLN A 110 -4.82 12.52 -5.08
CA GLN A 110 -4.09 13.69 -5.59
C GLN A 110 -2.85 13.29 -6.42
N HIS A 111 -2.16 12.20 -6.06
CA HIS A 111 -1.00 11.72 -6.81
C HIS A 111 -1.40 11.08 -8.14
N ILE A 112 -2.57 10.42 -8.22
CA ILE A 112 -3.09 9.91 -9.49
C ILE A 112 -3.50 11.05 -10.42
N GLU A 113 -4.14 12.10 -9.91
CA GLU A 113 -4.44 13.29 -10.72
C GLU A 113 -3.15 13.95 -11.23
N LEU A 114 -2.11 14.10 -10.39
CA LEU A 114 -0.80 14.58 -10.84
C LEU A 114 -0.21 13.71 -11.95
N THR A 115 -0.26 12.39 -11.80
CA THR A 115 0.22 11.44 -12.80
C THR A 115 -0.47 11.66 -14.16
N ARG A 116 -1.80 11.85 -14.12
CA ARG A 116 -2.60 12.14 -15.32
C ARG A 116 -2.25 13.49 -15.92
N ASP A 117 -2.12 14.54 -15.11
CA ASP A 117 -1.77 15.88 -15.58
C ASP A 117 -0.40 15.92 -16.26
N ILE A 118 0.59 15.21 -15.71
CA ILE A 118 1.93 15.05 -16.32
C ILE A 118 1.82 14.33 -17.67
N ALA A 119 1.08 13.22 -17.73
CA ALA A 119 0.91 12.45 -18.97
C ALA A 119 0.17 13.25 -20.05
N ILE A 120 -0.89 13.98 -19.69
CA ILE A 120 -1.62 14.89 -20.60
C ILE A 120 -0.65 15.94 -21.14
N ARG A 121 0.14 16.59 -20.28
CA ARG A 121 1.08 17.64 -20.68
C ARG A 121 2.16 17.13 -21.64
N ILE A 122 2.64 15.91 -21.46
CA ILE A 122 3.58 15.24 -22.39
C ILE A 122 2.88 14.96 -23.72
N ASN A 123 1.68 14.38 -23.67
CA ASN A 123 0.90 14.06 -24.87
C ASN A 123 0.55 15.31 -25.69
N ASP A 124 0.23 16.42 -25.05
CA ASP A 124 -0.07 17.69 -25.73
C ASP A 124 1.17 18.30 -26.38
N LYS A 125 2.34 18.18 -25.75
CA LYS A 125 3.60 18.74 -26.24
C LYS A 125 4.26 17.90 -27.33
N PHE A 126 4.24 16.58 -27.17
CA PHE A 126 5.07 15.66 -27.96
C PHE A 126 4.27 14.53 -28.63
N GLY A 127 3.01 14.34 -28.26
CA GLY A 127 2.14 13.34 -28.87
C GLY A 127 1.51 13.82 -30.17
N LYS A 128 0.93 12.87 -30.92
CA LYS A 128 0.09 13.16 -32.08
C LYS A 128 -1.37 12.88 -31.74
N LYS A 129 -2.32 13.51 -32.45
CA LYS A 129 -3.77 13.39 -32.19
C LYS A 129 -4.32 11.95 -32.06
N LYS A 130 -3.67 10.94 -32.67
CA LYS A 130 -4.08 9.53 -32.62
C LYS A 130 -3.04 8.61 -31.98
N GLU A 131 -1.90 9.15 -31.57
CA GLU A 131 -0.76 8.40 -31.05
C GLU A 131 -0.22 9.17 -29.82
N PRO A 132 -0.87 9.03 -28.64
CA PRO A 132 -0.33 9.59 -27.41
C PRO A 132 1.00 8.89 -27.05
N VAL A 133 1.90 9.63 -26.38
CA VAL A 133 3.18 9.10 -25.90
C VAL A 133 2.97 8.24 -24.66
N LEU A 134 1.99 8.56 -23.82
CA LEU A 134 1.71 7.90 -22.55
C LEU A 134 0.21 7.63 -22.40
N GLN A 135 -0.14 6.47 -21.84
CA GLN A 135 -1.53 6.16 -21.46
C GLN A 135 -1.93 6.94 -20.20
N LEU A 136 -3.24 7.20 -20.08
CA LEU A 136 -3.81 7.90 -18.92
C LEU A 136 -4.39 6.89 -17.92
N PRO A 137 -3.74 6.66 -16.76
CA PRO A 137 -4.24 5.73 -15.77
C PRO A 137 -5.55 6.22 -15.15
N GLN A 138 -6.43 5.30 -14.77
CA GLN A 138 -7.63 5.58 -14.00
C GLN A 138 -7.50 5.07 -12.56
N PRO A 139 -8.03 5.79 -11.56
CA PRO A 139 -8.03 5.30 -10.19
C PRO A 139 -8.99 4.11 -10.06
N LEU A 140 -8.48 2.99 -9.53
CA LEU A 140 -9.32 1.86 -9.12
C LEU A 140 -9.68 2.02 -7.65
N ILE A 141 -10.76 2.74 -7.40
CA ILE A 141 -11.36 2.83 -6.06
C ILE A 141 -12.19 1.57 -5.85
N ARG A 142 -11.62 0.58 -5.17
CA ARG A 142 -12.40 -0.59 -4.75
C ARG A 142 -13.47 -0.12 -3.77
N GLN A 143 -14.69 -0.62 -3.90
CA GLN A 143 -15.66 -0.54 -2.80
C GLN A 143 -14.93 -1.12 -1.58
N GLU A 144 -14.71 -0.30 -0.56
CA GLU A 144 -13.83 -0.66 0.55
C GLU A 144 -14.23 -2.06 1.05
N GLY A 145 -13.29 -3.01 1.01
CA GLY A 145 -13.38 -4.12 1.96
C GLY A 145 -13.54 -3.51 3.35
N ALA A 146 -14.28 -4.16 4.23
CA ALA A 146 -14.68 -3.59 5.51
C ALA A 146 -13.60 -2.70 6.16
N ARG A 147 -13.93 -1.42 6.35
CA ARG A 147 -13.01 -0.41 6.86
C ARG A 147 -12.59 -0.76 8.29
N VAL A 148 -11.36 -1.26 8.43
CA VAL A 148 -10.81 -1.64 9.73
C VAL A 148 -10.28 -0.40 10.47
N MET A 149 -10.78 -0.20 11.68
CA MET A 149 -10.46 0.95 12.53
C MET A 149 -9.41 0.59 13.59
N SER A 150 -8.78 1.62 14.16
CA SER A 150 -7.80 1.48 15.23
C SER A 150 -8.41 0.78 16.44
N LEU A 151 -7.64 -0.11 17.06
CA LEU A 151 -8.01 -0.79 18.30
C LEU A 151 -8.05 0.15 19.52
N THR A 152 -7.46 1.34 19.43
CA THR A 152 -7.45 2.33 20.53
C THR A 152 -8.39 3.50 20.26
N ASP A 153 -8.90 3.66 19.04
CA ASP A 153 -9.81 4.73 18.63
C ASP A 153 -10.67 4.26 17.45
N GLY A 154 -11.90 3.82 17.72
CA GLY A 154 -12.80 3.28 16.70
C GLY A 154 -13.23 4.28 15.62
N THR A 155 -12.91 5.57 15.78
CA THR A 155 -13.21 6.63 14.81
C THR A 155 -12.09 6.85 13.79
N LYS A 156 -10.89 6.33 14.05
CA LYS A 156 -9.72 6.46 13.18
C LYS A 156 -9.42 5.17 12.44
N LYS A 157 -9.10 5.27 11.16
CA LYS A 157 -8.67 4.12 10.35
C LYS A 157 -7.39 3.53 10.94
N MET A 158 -7.28 2.20 10.97
CA MET A 158 -6.05 1.54 11.37
C MET A 158 -4.90 1.97 10.44
N SER A 159 -3.76 2.38 11.00
CA SER A 159 -2.62 2.88 10.24
C SER A 159 -1.33 2.18 10.63
N LYS A 160 -0.55 1.78 9.63
CA LYS A 160 0.82 1.23 9.82
C LYS A 160 1.77 2.26 10.43
N SER A 161 1.52 3.56 10.21
CA SER A 161 2.39 4.65 10.69
C SER A 161 1.99 5.23 12.04
N ASP A 162 0.95 4.69 12.69
CA ASP A 162 0.60 5.11 14.06
C ASP A 162 1.73 4.72 15.03
N PRO A 163 2.20 5.65 15.89
CA PRO A 163 3.29 5.36 16.83
C PRO A 163 2.92 4.31 17.89
N SER A 164 1.64 4.08 18.13
CA SER A 164 1.16 3.07 19.07
C SER A 164 0.97 1.72 18.38
N GLU A 165 1.81 0.74 18.72
CA GLU A 165 1.61 -0.66 18.30
C GLU A 165 0.27 -1.24 18.76
N LEU A 166 -0.31 -0.70 19.84
CA LEU A 166 -1.59 -1.17 20.38
C LEU A 166 -2.78 -0.76 19.50
N SER A 167 -2.59 0.17 18.56
CA SER A 167 -3.65 0.65 17.66
C SER A 167 -3.98 -0.34 16.54
N ARG A 168 -3.12 -1.34 16.28
CA ARG A 168 -3.19 -2.17 15.07
C ARG A 168 -2.78 -3.62 15.28
N ILE A 169 -3.31 -4.52 14.45
CA ILE A 169 -2.81 -5.88 14.30
C ILE A 169 -1.96 -5.94 13.03
N ASN A 170 -0.72 -6.40 13.12
CA ASN A 170 0.10 -6.69 11.95
C ASN A 170 -0.09 -8.17 11.54
N LEU A 171 0.02 -8.46 10.24
CA LEU A 171 -0.16 -9.83 9.71
C LEU A 171 0.82 -10.86 10.32
N LEU A 172 1.98 -10.39 10.77
CA LEU A 172 3.04 -11.21 11.37
C LEU A 172 3.10 -11.09 12.90
N ASP A 173 2.12 -10.45 13.54
CA ASP A 173 2.07 -10.43 15.01
C ASP A 173 1.97 -11.86 15.55
N SER A 174 2.73 -12.16 16.59
CA SER A 174 2.65 -13.44 17.31
C SER A 174 1.30 -13.58 18.04
N PRO A 175 0.88 -14.82 18.38
CA PRO A 175 -0.32 -15.04 19.20
C PRO A 175 -0.34 -14.22 20.50
N ALA A 176 0.81 -14.08 21.15
CA ALA A 176 0.94 -13.30 22.39
C ALA A 176 0.75 -11.79 22.16
N GLU A 177 1.26 -11.25 21.04
CA GLU A 177 1.06 -9.85 20.67
C GLU A 177 -0.40 -9.57 20.32
N ILE A 178 -1.03 -10.43 19.53
CA ILE A 178 -2.46 -10.34 19.19
C ILE A 178 -3.30 -10.35 20.47
N GLN A 179 -3.07 -11.33 21.35
CA GLN A 179 -3.79 -11.44 22.63
C GLN A 179 -3.62 -10.17 23.49
N LYS A 180 -2.39 -9.66 23.60
CA LYS A 180 -2.10 -8.42 24.35
C LYS A 180 -2.84 -7.22 23.76
N LYS A 181 -2.84 -7.07 22.43
CA LYS A 181 -3.47 -5.95 21.72
C LYS A 181 -5.00 -6.00 21.85
N ILE A 182 -5.61 -7.17 21.64
CA ILE A 182 -7.07 -7.35 21.80
C ILE A 182 -7.50 -7.20 23.25
N LYS A 183 -6.72 -7.71 24.23
CA LYS A 183 -7.01 -7.48 25.65
C LYS A 183 -7.07 -5.99 25.98
N LYS A 184 -6.15 -5.20 25.43
CA LYS A 184 -6.02 -3.75 25.67
C LYS A 184 -6.87 -2.86 24.75
N CYS A 185 -7.52 -3.41 23.73
CA CYS A 185 -8.32 -2.58 22.82
C CYS A 185 -9.45 -1.86 23.55
N LYS A 186 -9.75 -0.65 23.09
CA LYS A 186 -10.79 0.21 23.64
C LYS A 186 -12.16 -0.41 23.40
N THR A 187 -12.99 -0.40 24.44
CA THR A 187 -14.36 -0.91 24.41
C THR A 187 -15.23 -0.06 25.35
N ASP A 188 -16.54 -0.07 25.13
CA ASP A 188 -17.52 0.55 26.02
C ASP A 188 -17.89 -0.38 27.21
N PRO A 189 -18.54 0.14 28.27
CA PRO A 189 -18.99 -0.69 29.39
C PRO A 189 -20.37 -1.35 29.16
N ILE A 190 -20.97 -1.21 27.97
CA ILE A 190 -22.32 -1.67 27.68
C ILE A 190 -22.30 -3.17 27.38
N ARG A 191 -23.18 -3.92 28.03
CA ARG A 191 -23.35 -5.35 27.76
C ARG A 191 -24.18 -5.55 26.49
N GLY A 192 -23.82 -6.58 25.72
CA GLY A 192 -24.42 -6.90 24.43
C GLY A 192 -23.72 -6.17 23.29
N LEU A 193 -23.52 -6.88 22.18
CA LEU A 193 -22.71 -6.41 21.06
C LEU A 193 -23.60 -6.23 19.83
N VAL A 194 -23.51 -5.05 19.22
CA VAL A 194 -24.37 -4.65 18.09
C VAL A 194 -23.54 -3.98 17.01
N PHE A 195 -23.92 -4.22 15.76
CA PHE A 195 -23.41 -3.47 14.61
C PHE A 195 -24.11 -2.13 14.47
N ASP A 196 -23.49 -1.24 13.70
CA ASP A 196 -24.06 0.01 13.18
C ASP A 196 -24.58 1.03 14.21
N ASP A 197 -24.27 0.85 15.50
CA ASP A 197 -24.51 1.88 16.51
C ASP A 197 -23.43 2.96 16.39
N PRO A 198 -23.78 4.20 15.95
CA PRO A 198 -22.80 5.26 15.78
C PRO A 198 -22.14 5.70 17.10
N GLN A 199 -22.77 5.41 18.24
CA GLN A 199 -22.24 5.72 19.57
C GLN A 199 -21.26 4.65 20.07
N ARG A 200 -21.16 3.50 19.38
CA ARG A 200 -20.29 2.38 19.74
C ARG A 200 -19.36 1.98 18.58
N PRO A 201 -18.51 2.90 18.09
CA PRO A 201 -17.66 2.64 16.92
C PRO A 201 -16.65 1.51 17.17
N GLU A 202 -16.16 1.35 18.41
CA GLU A 202 -15.31 0.20 18.77
C GLU A 202 -16.07 -1.13 18.70
N CYS A 203 -17.35 -1.15 19.08
CA CYS A 203 -18.19 -2.35 18.97
C CYS A 203 -18.37 -2.77 17.51
N ASN A 204 -18.74 -1.80 16.66
CA ASN A 204 -18.87 -2.04 15.24
C ASN A 204 -17.56 -2.52 14.60
N ASN A 205 -16.42 -1.91 14.95
CA ASN A 205 -15.11 -2.31 14.43
C ASN A 205 -14.73 -3.74 14.80
N LEU A 206 -14.86 -4.11 16.08
CA LEU A 206 -14.42 -5.43 16.55
C LEU A 206 -15.33 -6.56 16.05
N LEU A 207 -16.64 -6.33 15.96
CA LEU A 207 -17.57 -7.29 15.33
C LEU A 207 -17.30 -7.43 13.82
N THR A 208 -16.95 -6.33 13.16
CA THR A 208 -16.58 -6.35 11.74
C THR A 208 -15.31 -7.18 11.52
N LEU A 209 -14.28 -6.99 12.35
CA LEU A 209 -13.07 -7.82 12.32
C LEU A 209 -13.39 -9.32 12.53
N TYR A 210 -14.26 -9.63 13.50
CA TYR A 210 -14.68 -11.00 13.74
C TYR A 210 -15.39 -11.60 12.51
N SER A 211 -16.34 -10.88 11.92
CA SER A 211 -17.06 -11.30 10.71
C SER A 211 -16.11 -11.61 9.55
N LEU A 212 -15.16 -10.71 9.25
CA LEU A 212 -14.21 -10.89 8.15
C LEU A 212 -13.32 -12.12 8.32
N LEU A 213 -12.80 -12.31 9.54
CA LEU A 213 -11.79 -13.34 9.81
C LEU A 213 -12.40 -14.71 10.08
N SER A 214 -13.64 -14.76 10.58
CA SER A 214 -14.39 -16.01 10.73
C SER A 214 -15.10 -16.44 9.44
N GLY A 215 -15.25 -15.54 8.46
CA GLY A 215 -16.05 -15.76 7.25
C GLY A 215 -17.56 -15.75 7.49
N LYS A 216 -18.02 -15.45 8.70
CA LYS A 216 -19.44 -15.35 9.06
C LYS A 216 -20.04 -14.06 8.53
N SER A 217 -21.29 -14.12 8.07
CA SER A 217 -22.08 -12.96 7.70
C SER A 217 -22.34 -12.05 8.89
N LYS A 218 -22.66 -10.79 8.60
CA LYS A 218 -23.05 -9.80 9.61
C LYS A 218 -24.21 -10.29 10.48
N GLN A 219 -25.20 -10.96 9.88
CA GLN A 219 -26.38 -11.48 10.58
C GLN A 219 -26.03 -12.62 11.54
N GLU A 220 -25.15 -13.53 11.12
CA GLU A 220 -24.68 -14.64 11.98
C GLU A 220 -23.93 -14.08 13.19
N VAL A 221 -22.98 -13.16 12.96
CA VAL A 221 -22.22 -12.52 14.05
C VAL A 221 -23.14 -11.74 14.99
N ALA A 222 -24.11 -10.97 14.46
CA ALA A 222 -25.05 -10.21 15.28
C ALA A 222 -25.95 -11.10 16.15
N THR A 223 -26.19 -12.34 15.72
CA THR A 223 -26.99 -13.32 16.48
C THR A 223 -26.14 -14.00 17.54
N GLU A 224 -24.96 -14.48 17.16
CA GLU A 224 -24.02 -15.17 18.05
C GLU A 224 -23.53 -14.26 19.18
N CYS A 225 -23.17 -13.01 18.86
CA CYS A 225 -22.53 -12.11 19.81
C CYS A 225 -23.51 -11.21 20.58
N ARG A 226 -24.82 -11.32 20.33
CA ARG A 226 -25.85 -10.40 20.83
C ARG A 226 -25.78 -10.18 22.33
N ASP A 227 -25.70 -11.26 23.09
CA ASP A 227 -25.79 -11.26 24.56
C ASP A 227 -24.42 -11.32 25.25
N MET A 228 -23.35 -11.41 24.45
CA MET A 228 -21.98 -11.51 24.93
C MET A 228 -21.53 -10.21 25.61
N GLY A 229 -20.67 -10.36 26.62
CA GLY A 229 -19.88 -9.27 27.18
C GLY A 229 -18.47 -9.24 26.59
N TRP A 230 -17.75 -8.15 26.78
CA TRP A 230 -16.35 -8.01 26.32
C TRP A 230 -15.39 -9.07 26.87
N GLY A 231 -15.66 -9.59 28.07
CA GLY A 231 -14.86 -10.66 28.68
C GLY A 231 -14.94 -11.98 27.93
N GLU A 232 -16.05 -12.25 27.24
CA GLU A 232 -16.26 -13.45 26.42
C GLU A 232 -15.83 -13.21 24.97
N PHE A 233 -16.19 -12.04 24.42
CA PHE A 233 -15.93 -11.73 23.02
C PHE A 233 -14.46 -11.48 22.70
N LYS A 234 -13.68 -10.84 23.58
CA LYS A 234 -12.25 -10.56 23.32
C LYS A 234 -11.42 -11.84 23.18
N PRO A 235 -11.57 -12.87 24.03
CA PRO A 235 -10.96 -14.19 23.80
C PRO A 235 -11.37 -14.81 22.45
N LEU A 236 -12.67 -14.83 22.14
CA LEU A 236 -13.19 -15.37 20.87
C LEU A 236 -12.55 -14.68 19.64
N LEU A 237 -12.51 -13.35 19.65
CA LEU A 237 -11.89 -12.57 18.58
C LEU A 237 -10.38 -12.85 18.50
N THR A 238 -9.70 -12.97 19.64
CA THR A 238 -8.26 -13.28 19.68
C THR A 238 -7.96 -14.62 18.98
N GLU A 239 -8.68 -15.68 19.33
CA GLU A 239 -8.51 -17.00 18.71
C GLU A 239 -8.84 -16.98 17.22
N THR A 240 -9.87 -16.22 16.82
CA THR A 240 -10.26 -16.06 15.42
C THR A 240 -9.16 -15.39 14.61
N ILE A 241 -8.58 -14.29 15.12
CA ILE A 241 -7.48 -13.59 14.44
C ILE A 241 -6.26 -14.52 14.30
N ILE A 242 -5.88 -15.21 15.38
CA ILE A 242 -4.74 -16.14 15.37
C ILE A 242 -4.96 -17.22 14.31
N THR A 243 -6.14 -17.84 14.31
CA THR A 243 -6.48 -18.91 13.38
C THR A 243 -6.46 -18.42 11.93
N ALA A 244 -7.03 -17.24 11.66
CA ALA A 244 -7.09 -16.68 10.31
C ALA A 244 -5.71 -16.25 9.77
N LEU A 245 -4.82 -15.75 10.63
CA LEU A 245 -3.48 -15.31 10.21
C LEU A 245 -2.48 -16.47 10.11
N LYS A 246 -2.70 -17.58 10.83
CA LYS A 246 -1.77 -18.72 10.88
C LYS A 246 -1.36 -19.26 9.49
N PRO A 247 -2.27 -19.49 8.53
CA PRO A 247 -1.89 -19.96 7.19
C PRO A 247 -0.98 -18.98 6.43
N ILE A 248 -1.19 -17.66 6.62
CA ILE A 248 -0.36 -16.62 6.00
C ILE A 248 1.03 -16.64 6.65
N GLN A 249 1.10 -16.74 7.99
CA GLN A 249 2.35 -16.78 8.73
C GLN A 249 3.19 -18.03 8.40
N ASP A 250 2.55 -19.18 8.26
CA ASP A 250 3.23 -20.44 7.90
C ASP A 250 3.79 -20.39 6.47
N LYS A 251 3.01 -19.89 5.50
CA LYS A 251 3.48 -19.66 4.13
C LYS A 251 4.63 -18.66 4.09
N TYR A 252 4.51 -17.56 4.81
CA TYR A 252 5.56 -16.55 4.92
C TYR A 252 6.86 -17.16 5.46
N ALA A 253 6.79 -17.95 6.54
CA ALA A 253 7.96 -18.59 7.12
C ALA A 253 8.63 -19.58 6.15
N ALA A 254 7.83 -20.35 5.41
CA ALA A 254 8.32 -21.26 4.38
C ALA A 254 9.06 -20.49 3.26
N ILE A 255 8.46 -19.42 2.74
CA ILE A 255 9.07 -18.59 1.68
C ILE A 255 10.35 -17.92 2.16
N MET A 256 10.37 -17.39 3.39
CA MET A 256 11.56 -16.73 3.94
C MET A 256 12.72 -17.70 4.19
N THR A 257 12.43 -18.99 4.35
CA THR A 257 13.46 -20.05 4.46
C THR A 257 14.00 -20.44 3.09
N ASP A 258 13.16 -20.39 2.04
CA ASP A 258 13.57 -20.66 0.66
C ASP A 258 13.99 -19.37 -0.07
N LYS A 259 15.19 -18.89 0.26
CA LYS A 259 15.78 -17.69 -0.36
C LYS A 259 15.93 -17.83 -1.87
N ALA A 260 16.30 -19.01 -2.36
CA ALA A 260 16.51 -19.26 -3.78
C ALA A 260 15.20 -19.10 -4.57
N TYR A 261 14.10 -19.61 -4.03
CA TYR A 261 12.77 -19.38 -4.59
C TYR A 261 12.42 -17.89 -4.62
N LEU A 262 12.52 -17.18 -3.49
CA LEU A 262 12.17 -15.76 -3.42
C LEU A 262 13.00 -14.90 -4.40
N GLU A 263 14.31 -15.15 -4.46
CA GLU A 263 15.19 -14.47 -5.43
C GLU A 263 14.82 -14.81 -6.88
N SER A 264 14.42 -16.06 -7.16
CA SER A 264 13.99 -16.45 -8.50
C SER A 264 12.71 -15.73 -8.94
N VAL A 265 11.73 -15.57 -8.03
CA VAL A 265 10.49 -14.83 -8.27
C VAL A 265 10.79 -13.36 -8.55
N LEU A 266 11.60 -12.73 -7.70
CA LEU A 266 11.97 -11.32 -7.86
C LEU A 266 12.79 -11.07 -9.12
N ARG A 267 13.65 -12.00 -9.51
CA ARG A 267 14.41 -11.93 -10.76
C ARG A 267 13.49 -12.00 -11.98
N GLN A 268 12.56 -12.96 -12.02
CA GLN A 268 11.59 -13.08 -13.12
C GLN A 268 10.67 -11.86 -13.20
N GLY A 269 10.19 -11.36 -12.05
CA GLY A 269 9.39 -10.14 -12.00
C GLY A 269 10.15 -8.92 -12.51
N ARG A 270 11.44 -8.76 -12.15
CA ARG A 270 12.31 -7.70 -12.68
C ARG A 270 12.45 -7.81 -14.20
N GLU A 271 12.74 -9.01 -14.72
CA GLU A 271 12.94 -9.22 -16.16
C GLU A 271 11.68 -8.86 -16.97
N ALA A 272 10.51 -9.28 -16.51
CA ALA A 272 9.23 -8.91 -17.13
C ALA A 272 8.97 -7.39 -17.03
N ALA A 273 9.22 -6.79 -15.88
CA ALA A 273 9.05 -5.35 -15.67
C ALA A 273 10.00 -4.53 -16.56
N GLU A 274 11.26 -4.93 -16.70
CA GLU A 274 12.27 -4.25 -17.54
C GLU A 274 11.85 -4.23 -19.01
N VAL A 275 11.24 -5.29 -19.53
CA VAL A 275 10.78 -5.33 -20.93
C VAL A 275 9.74 -4.23 -21.18
N LEU A 276 8.73 -4.13 -20.32
CA LEU A 276 7.65 -3.13 -20.45
C LEU A 276 8.17 -1.72 -20.20
N ALA A 277 8.88 -1.52 -19.09
CA ALA A 277 9.37 -0.22 -18.66
C ALA A 277 10.34 0.38 -19.70
N ASN A 278 11.28 -0.41 -20.24
CA ASN A 278 12.21 0.09 -21.25
C ASN A 278 11.55 0.39 -22.59
N SER A 279 10.46 -0.29 -22.94
CA SER A 279 9.66 0.03 -24.13
C SER A 279 9.06 1.43 -24.01
N THR A 280 8.38 1.70 -22.89
CA THR A 280 7.77 3.01 -22.61
C THR A 280 8.82 4.11 -22.48
N LEU A 281 9.93 3.85 -21.77
CA LEU A 281 11.01 4.82 -21.64
C LEU A 281 11.57 5.22 -23.00
N LYS A 282 11.85 4.26 -23.89
CA LYS A 282 12.33 4.54 -25.26
C LYS A 282 11.33 5.38 -26.06
N ARG A 283 10.02 5.13 -25.88
CA ARG A 283 8.94 5.90 -26.50
C ARG A 283 8.97 7.35 -26.05
N VAL A 284 9.11 7.60 -24.74
CA VAL A 284 9.24 8.95 -24.17
C VAL A 284 10.53 9.64 -24.62
N GLN A 285 11.67 8.95 -24.58
CA GLN A 285 12.97 9.48 -25.04
C GLN A 285 12.93 9.91 -26.50
N SER A 286 12.32 9.09 -27.35
CA SER A 286 12.15 9.39 -28.79
C SER A 286 11.25 10.61 -28.99
N ALA A 287 10.15 10.71 -28.23
CA ALA A 287 9.27 11.88 -28.25
C ALA A 287 9.97 13.17 -27.78
N PHE A 288 10.93 13.04 -26.86
CA PHE A 288 11.77 14.15 -26.38
C PHE A 288 12.94 14.47 -27.33
N GLY A 289 13.14 13.69 -28.40
CA GLY A 289 14.18 13.93 -29.40
C GLY A 289 15.57 13.48 -28.98
N PHE A 290 15.69 12.53 -28.04
CA PHE A 290 17.00 11.97 -27.68
C PHE A 290 17.58 11.15 -28.82
N LEU A 291 18.90 11.23 -28.98
CA LEU A 291 19.63 10.41 -29.94
C LEU A 291 19.50 8.93 -29.56
N ALA A 292 19.26 8.07 -30.55
CA ALA A 292 19.24 6.63 -30.34
C ALA A 292 20.60 6.13 -29.81
N LYS A 293 20.59 5.11 -28.96
CA LYS A 293 21.83 4.47 -28.46
C LYS A 293 22.64 3.98 -29.67
N ILE A 294 23.89 4.43 -29.76
CA ILE A 294 24.89 4.02 -30.76
C ILE A 294 25.49 2.68 -30.35
#